data_AF-A0A1C6AQA1-F1
#
_entry.id   AF-A0A1C6AQA1-F1
#
_cell.length_a   1.000
_cell.length_b   1.000
_cell.length_c   1.000
_cell.angle_alpha   90.00
_cell.angle_beta   90.00
_cell.angle_gamma   90.00
#
_symmetry.space_group_name_H-M   'P 1'
#
loop_
_entity.id
_entity.type
_entity.pdbx_description
1 polymer ?
#
loop_
_entity_poly.entity_id
_entity_poly.type
_entity_poly.pdbx_seq_one_letter_code
_entity_poly.pdbx_strand_id
1 'polypeptide(L)'
;MAFKLGDEEGFRWVGAYEISADELLDGKEGKATETKLERGRKLIRELLADKKEISIRELDEKAKEQGISGRTMRDVRSRMKNELEYQVNEKQENSIRLKE
;
A
#
# COMPACT_ATOMS: atom_id res chain seq x y z
N MET A 1 3.53 -6.09 17.74
CA MET A 1 3.73 -4.96 18.67
C MET A 1 4.30 -3.78 17.88
N ALA A 2 3.77 -2.57 18.07
CA ALA A 2 4.17 -1.37 17.31
C ALA A 2 5.18 -0.45 18.06
N PHE A 3 5.16 -0.51 19.40
CA PHE A 3 6.06 0.24 20.29
C PHE A 3 6.65 -0.70 21.35
N LYS A 4 7.85 -0.37 21.82
CA LYS A 4 8.41 -0.90 23.07
C LYS A 4 8.83 0.27 23.97
N LEU A 5 8.59 0.12 25.26
CA LEU A 5 9.05 1.06 26.26
C LEU A 5 10.55 0.82 26.47
N GLY A 6 11.39 1.84 26.28
CA GLY A 6 12.81 1.80 26.60
C GLY A 6 13.05 2.43 27.97
N ASP A 7 13.94 1.84 28.76
CA ASP A 7 14.07 2.13 30.20
C ASP A 7 14.54 3.56 30.53
N GLU A 8 15.16 4.32 29.60
CA GLU A 8 15.65 5.69 29.89
C GLU A 8 15.46 6.76 28.79
N GLU A 9 14.90 6.46 27.61
CA GLU A 9 14.68 7.45 26.52
C GLU A 9 13.26 7.43 25.91
N GLY A 10 12.27 6.91 26.64
CA GLY A 10 10.88 6.92 26.19
C GLY A 10 10.57 5.91 25.08
N PHE A 11 9.49 6.17 24.33
CA PHE A 11 8.92 5.21 23.38
C PHE A 11 9.82 4.99 22.16
N ARG A 12 10.22 3.74 21.92
CA ARG A 12 10.92 3.35 20.69
C ARG A 12 9.96 2.68 19.72
N TRP A 13 9.87 3.23 18.51
CA TRP A 13 9.10 2.63 17.42
C TRP A 13 9.73 1.29 17.00
N VAL A 14 8.90 0.25 16.89
CA VAL A 14 9.35 -1.12 16.55
C VAL A 14 8.97 -1.53 15.12
N GLY A 15 8.59 -0.57 14.26
CA GLY A 15 8.55 -0.73 12.81
C GLY A 15 7.54 -1.74 12.24
N ALA A 16 6.67 -2.34 13.06
CA ALA A 16 5.80 -3.42 12.62
C ALA A 16 4.57 -2.96 11.79
N TYR A 17 4.27 -1.67 11.82
CA TYR A 17 3.18 -1.05 11.08
C TYR A 17 3.68 0.24 10.43
N GLU A 18 3.33 0.44 9.16
CA GLU A 18 3.72 1.61 8.37
C GLU A 18 3.04 2.90 8.80
N ILE A 19 2.68 3.08 10.07
CA ILE A 19 2.00 4.27 10.56
C ILE A 19 2.98 5.44 10.66
N SER A 20 2.65 6.60 10.08
CA SER A 20 3.50 7.80 10.24
C SER A 20 3.26 8.43 11.61
N ALA A 21 4.21 9.22 12.09
CA ALA A 21 4.04 10.00 13.32
C ALA A 21 2.81 10.92 13.22
N ASP A 22 2.56 11.50 12.05
CA ASP A 22 1.37 12.32 11.76
C ASP A 22 0.06 11.52 11.87
N GLU A 23 0.00 10.28 11.35
CA GLU A 23 -1.18 9.41 11.51
C GLU A 23 -1.45 8.99 12.96
N LEU A 24 -0.43 9.05 13.82
CA LEU A 24 -0.53 8.79 15.26
C LEU A 24 -0.90 10.03 16.07
N LEU A 25 -0.40 11.20 15.65
CA LEU A 25 -0.59 12.48 16.33
C LEU A 25 -1.85 13.22 15.90
N ASP A 26 -2.50 12.79 14.80
CA ASP A 26 -3.80 13.31 14.37
C ASP A 26 -4.92 12.76 15.26
N GLY A 27 -4.97 13.25 16.50
CA GLY A 27 -6.05 13.03 17.45
C GLY A 27 -7.30 13.81 17.04
N LYS A 28 -7.89 13.50 15.89
CA LYS A 28 -9.02 14.27 15.34
C LYS A 28 -10.25 13.43 15.10
N GLU A 29 -11.33 13.92 15.69
CA GLU A 29 -12.71 13.57 15.42
C GLU A 29 -13.00 13.45 13.91
N GLY A 30 -13.52 12.29 13.50
CA GLY A 30 -14.59 12.22 12.49
C GLY A 30 -14.29 12.57 11.03
N LYS A 31 -13.06 12.85 10.59
CA LYS A 31 -12.73 12.83 9.16
C LYS A 31 -12.09 11.49 8.83
N ALA A 32 -12.75 10.71 7.97
CA ALA A 32 -12.20 9.47 7.42
C ALA A 32 -10.98 9.83 6.55
N THR A 33 -9.83 10.04 7.17
CA THR A 33 -8.55 10.14 6.48
C THR A 33 -8.38 8.84 5.70
N GLU A 34 -8.23 8.97 4.38
CA GLU A 34 -8.12 7.85 3.45
C GLU A 34 -7.09 6.85 3.99
N THR A 35 -7.57 5.67 4.34
CA THR A 35 -6.73 4.62 4.91
C THR A 35 -5.64 4.26 3.91
N LYS A 36 -4.49 3.77 4.38
CA LYS A 36 -3.43 3.30 3.46
C LYS A 36 -3.91 2.29 2.43
N LEU A 37 -4.94 1.52 2.79
CA LEU A 37 -5.58 0.55 1.90
C LEU A 37 -6.39 1.23 0.80
N GLU A 38 -7.17 2.26 1.13
CA GLU A 38 -7.93 3.05 0.14
C GLU A 38 -6.97 3.78 -0.80
N ARG A 39 -5.91 4.40 -0.26
CA ARG A 39 -4.82 5.00 -1.06
C ARG A 39 -4.19 3.98 -2.02
N GLY A 40 -3.87 2.78 -1.53
CA GLY A 40 -3.31 1.72 -2.37
C GLY A 40 -4.28 1.22 -3.45
N ARG A 41 -5.58 1.10 -3.15
CA ARG A 41 -6.61 0.74 -4.15
C ARG A 41 -6.74 1.80 -5.23
N LYS A 42 -6.77 3.06 -4.81
CA LYS A 42 -6.85 4.22 -5.70
C LYS A 42 -5.64 4.26 -6.63
N LEU A 43 -4.44 4.07 -6.09
CA LEU A 43 -3.21 3.97 -6.88
C LEU A 43 -3.28 2.88 -7.95
N ILE A 44 -3.71 1.66 -7.60
CA ILE A 44 -3.86 0.58 -8.59
C ILE A 44 -4.84 0.97 -9.70
N ARG A 45 -5.98 1.58 -9.36
CA ARG A 45 -6.98 1.99 -10.35
C ARG A 45 -6.48 3.12 -11.24
N GLU A 46 -5.81 4.13 -10.69
CA GLU A 46 -5.22 5.23 -11.47
C GLU A 46 -4.17 4.71 -12.45
N LEU A 47 -3.31 3.81 -12.00
CA LEU A 47 -2.29 3.19 -12.84
C LEU A 47 -2.87 2.31 -13.94
N LEU A 48 -3.94 1.57 -13.63
CA LEU A 48 -4.63 0.73 -14.60
C LEU A 48 -5.55 1.52 -15.55
N ALA A 49 -5.97 2.73 -15.16
CA ALA A 49 -6.69 3.65 -16.03
C ALA A 49 -5.74 4.31 -17.05
N ASP A 50 -4.52 4.63 -16.64
CA ASP A 50 -3.47 5.17 -17.53
C ASP A 50 -2.90 4.09 -18.46
N LYS A 51 -2.70 2.87 -17.94
CA LYS A 51 -2.16 1.74 -18.69
C LYS A 51 -3.03 0.50 -18.47
N LYS A 52 -3.49 -0.14 -19.55
CA LYS A 52 -4.34 -1.36 -19.49
C LYS A 52 -3.73 -2.49 -18.64
N GLU A 53 -2.41 -2.49 -18.48
CA GLU A 53 -1.65 -3.44 -17.68
C GLU A 53 -0.46 -2.75 -16.99
N ILE A 54 -0.13 -3.17 -15.78
CA ILE A 54 1.08 -2.74 -15.06
C ILE A 54 1.84 -3.92 -14.46
N SER A 55 3.18 -3.89 -14.53
CA SER A 55 4.01 -4.90 -13.86
C SER A 55 3.95 -4.74 -12.33
N ILE A 56 4.02 -5.84 -11.58
CA ILE A 56 4.04 -5.80 -10.11
C ILE A 56 5.25 -5.00 -9.60
N ARG A 57 6.38 -5.06 -10.31
CA ARG A 57 7.59 -4.30 -9.97
C ARG A 57 7.36 -2.79 -10.11
N GLU A 58 6.82 -2.33 -11.24
CA GLU A 58 6.51 -0.92 -11.45
C GLU A 58 5.44 -0.43 -10.47
N LEU A 59 4.44 -1.26 -10.18
CA LEU A 59 3.43 -0.97 -9.17
C LEU A 59 4.05 -0.76 -7.79
N ASP A 60 4.91 -1.68 -7.34
CA ASP A 60 5.54 -1.60 -6.02
C ASP A 60 6.53 -0.41 -5.94
N GLU A 61 7.21 -0.04 -7.04
CA GLU A 61 8.03 1.17 -7.10
C GLU A 61 7.19 2.44 -6.93
N LYS A 62 6.10 2.58 -7.68
CA LYS A 62 5.19 3.73 -7.55
C LYS A 62 4.50 3.79 -6.18
N ALA A 63 4.17 2.64 -5.61
CA ALA A 63 3.63 2.56 -4.26
C ALA A 63 4.64 3.08 -3.23
N LYS A 64 5.92 2.69 -3.37
CA LYS A 64 7.00 3.16 -2.50
C LYS A 64 7.21 4.67 -2.60
N GLU A 65 7.11 5.26 -3.79
CA GLU A 65 7.15 6.72 -3.98
C GLU A 65 6.03 7.44 -3.22
N GLN A 66 4.88 6.80 -3.03
CA GLN A 66 3.76 7.32 -2.24
C GLN A 66 3.79 6.90 -0.76
N GLY A 67 4.88 6.27 -0.30
CA GLY A 67 5.03 5.83 1.09
C GLY A 67 4.17 4.62 1.46
N ILE A 68 3.79 3.79 0.48
CA ILE A 68 3.06 2.52 0.67
C ILE A 68 4.03 1.36 0.48
N SER A 69 4.26 0.52 1.50
CA SER A 69 5.14 -0.63 1.35
C SER A 69 4.52 -1.74 0.51
N GLY A 70 5.40 -2.62 0.04
CA GLY A 70 5.01 -3.89 -0.57
C GLY A 70 4.12 -4.76 0.31
N ARG A 71 4.15 -4.62 1.65
CA ARG A 71 3.23 -5.37 2.54
C ARG A 71 1.81 -4.85 2.41
N THR A 72 1.60 -3.54 2.53
CA THR A 72 0.28 -2.95 2.29
C THR A 72 -0.18 -3.19 0.86
N MET A 73 0.70 -3.10 -0.14
CA MET A 73 0.33 -3.43 -1.53
C MET A 73 -0.08 -4.88 -1.71
N ARG A 74 0.57 -5.82 -1.02
CA ARG A 74 0.14 -7.23 -0.99
C ARG A 74 -1.26 -7.37 -0.40
N ASP A 75 -1.56 -6.67 0.69
CA ASP A 75 -2.89 -6.70 1.33
C ASP A 75 -3.96 -6.06 0.43
N VAL A 76 -3.65 -4.92 -0.20
CA VAL A 76 -4.52 -4.26 -1.18
C VAL A 76 -4.85 -5.22 -2.32
N ARG A 77 -3.83 -5.82 -2.94
CA ARG A 77 -3.96 -6.79 -4.02
C ARG A 77 -4.77 -8.02 -3.60
N SER A 78 -4.55 -8.53 -2.39
CA SER A 78 -5.32 -9.65 -1.82
C SER A 78 -6.81 -9.31 -1.70
N ARG A 79 -7.13 -8.09 -1.25
CA ARG A 79 -8.52 -7.62 -1.14
C ARG A 79 -9.15 -7.32 -2.50
N MET A 80 -8.35 -6.95 -3.49
CA MET A 80 -8.78 -6.70 -4.87
C MET A 80 -8.71 -7.95 -5.77
N LYS A 81 -8.48 -9.16 -5.23
CA LYS A 81 -8.35 -10.40 -6.01
C LYS A 81 -9.52 -10.69 -6.97
N ASN A 82 -10.71 -10.19 -6.65
CA ASN A 82 -11.90 -10.34 -7.47
C ASN A 82 -11.99 -9.30 -8.60
N GLU A 83 -11.29 -8.18 -8.47
CA GLU A 83 -11.23 -7.07 -9.45
C GLU A 83 -9.99 -7.17 -10.34
N LEU A 84 -8.92 -7.82 -9.87
CA LEU A 84 -7.64 -7.93 -10.57
C LEU A 84 -7.45 -9.30 -11.22
N GLU A 85 -6.83 -9.29 -12.39
CA GLU A 85 -6.32 -10.46 -13.08
C GLU A 85 -4.79 -10.41 -13.13
N TYR A 86 -4.16 -11.53 -12.80
CA TYR A 86 -2.70 -11.69 -12.83
C TYR A 86 -2.31 -12.41 -14.10
N GLN A 87 -1.32 -11.86 -14.81
CA GLN A 87 -0.75 -12.48 -16.00
C GLN A 87 0.76 -12.29 -16.02
N VAL A 88 1.41 -12.99 -16.94
CA VAL A 88 2.85 -12.84 -17.19
C VAL A 88 2.99 -12.08 -18.50
N ASN A 89 3.71 -10.96 -18.46
CA ASN A 89 3.92 -10.12 -19.64
C ASN A 89 4.99 -10.71 -20.59
N GLU A 90 5.21 -10.06 -21.74
CA GLU A 90 6.20 -10.49 -22.74
C GLU A 90 7.64 -10.55 -22.20
N LYS A 91 7.94 -9.83 -21.11
CA LYS A 91 9.24 -9.81 -20.43
C LYS A 91 9.37 -10.87 -19.33
N GLN A 92 8.42 -11.81 -19.24
CA GLN A 92 8.31 -12.82 -18.18
C GLN A 92 8.15 -12.22 -16.77
N GLU A 93 7.64 -10.99 -16.66
CA GLU A 93 7.34 -10.37 -15.37
C GLU A 93 5.85 -10.54 -15.03
N ASN A 94 5.56 -10.73 -13.75
CA ASN A 94 4.19 -10.74 -13.27
C ASN A 94 3.59 -9.34 -13.42
N SER A 95 2.43 -9.26 -14.07
CA SER A 95 1.65 -8.05 -14.26
C SER A 95 0.21 -8.23 -13.81
N ILE A 96 -0.46 -7.11 -13.56
CA ILE A 96 -1.87 -7.07 -13.19
C ILE A 96 -2.65 -6.22 -14.19
N ARG A 97 -3.91 -6.59 -14.40
CA ARG A 97 -4.92 -5.80 -15.12
C ARG A 97 -6.26 -5.83 -14.39
N LEU A 98 -7.14 -4.88 -14.69
CA LEU A 98 -8.52 -4.95 -14.22
C LEU A 98 -9.28 -6.04 -14.99
N LYS A 99 -10.10 -6.80 -14.28
CA LYS A 99 -11.12 -7.65 -14.91
C LYS A 99 -12.20 -6.76 -15.50
N GLU A 100 -12.57 -7.05 -16.74
CA GLU A 100 -13.72 -6.44 -17.43
C GLU A 100 -15.05 -6.93 -16.85
#